data_AF-A0A956N0A8-F1
#
_entry.id   AF-A0A956N0A8-F1
#
_cell.length_a   1.000
_cell.length_b   1.000
_cell.length_c   1.000
_cell.angle_alpha   90.00
_cell.angle_beta   90.00
_cell.angle_gamma   90.00
#
_symmetry.space_group_name_H-M   'P 1'
#
loop_
_entity.id
_entity.type
_entity.pdbx_description
1 polymer ?
#
loop_
_entity_poly.entity_id
_entity_poly.type
_entity_poly.pdbx_seq_one_letter_code
_entity_poly.pdbx_strand_id
1 'polypeptide(L)'
;ALTKQIFSENRKKKKNAKDKLNRYKMYHPFDPLDCFLNRIENPFCQNEAMEHYEELIREGNIGKEVEISRKDGTKALKMYFSDKERAPFPFKGGNVDAPVVIFNDPPEKDPYIDGTYVAGLDHYKHDKANTDSIGVMYIFKRTVNLDEWGDRIVAVYASRPDRIEKFNETSELLLEGYGAECLMENADLSFQQYLRSKGKDHILLAKGEDMARATINPYAVQNNKFGLNPSKKNQLYLFKLVQDYVNAWITVGVDEEGNEIQKRGVTRIPDPQLVKELIDFTYDGNFDRIIAFGHALAWARYLDDLNIIPKVKKNREDSTYQKQVRNQKVKHRSPYSTTKRSPYKR
;
A
#
# COMPACT_ATOMS: atom_id res chain seq x y z
N ALA A 1 23.41 46.39 -12.24
CA ALA A 1 23.74 46.09 -10.82
C ALA A 1 22.50 45.62 -10.04
N LEU A 2 21.41 46.40 -10.06
CA LEU A 2 20.17 46.10 -9.33
C LEU A 2 19.53 44.75 -9.68
N THR A 3 19.46 44.38 -10.97
CA THR A 3 18.86 43.11 -11.42
C THR A 3 19.61 41.88 -10.91
N LYS A 4 20.96 41.89 -10.94
CA LYS A 4 21.78 40.81 -10.38
C LYS A 4 21.60 40.70 -8.86
N GLN A 5 21.46 41.83 -8.17
CA GLN A 5 21.20 41.88 -6.74
C GLN A 5 19.84 41.26 -6.38
N ILE A 6 18.77 41.66 -7.08
CA ILE A 6 17.41 41.08 -6.93
C ILE A 6 17.45 39.57 -7.18
N PHE A 7 18.11 39.13 -8.26
CA PHE A 7 18.22 37.70 -8.58
C PHE A 7 19.02 36.93 -7.53
N SER A 8 20.08 37.52 -6.97
CA SER A 8 20.86 36.92 -5.89
C SER A 8 20.06 36.77 -4.58
N GLU A 9 19.24 37.76 -4.24
CA GLU A 9 18.36 37.72 -3.07
C GLU A 9 17.27 36.66 -3.25
N ASN A 10 16.70 36.57 -4.45
CA ASN A 10 15.71 35.55 -4.78
C ASN A 10 16.30 34.13 -4.79
N ARG A 11 17.56 33.95 -5.20
CA ARG A 11 18.28 32.67 -5.04
C ARG A 11 18.48 32.34 -3.56
N LYS A 12 18.86 33.30 -2.71
CA LYS A 12 19.00 33.12 -1.24
C LYS A 12 17.68 32.71 -0.58
N LYS A 13 16.57 33.36 -0.92
CA LYS A 13 15.22 33.02 -0.42
C LYS A 13 14.79 31.60 -0.80
N LYS A 14 15.30 31.07 -1.92
CA LYS A 14 14.98 29.72 -2.43
C LYS A 14 16.01 28.65 -2.05
N LYS A 15 17.04 28.98 -1.25
CA LYS A 15 18.17 28.07 -0.94
C LYS A 15 17.74 26.74 -0.33
N ASN A 16 16.67 26.74 0.47
CA ASN A 16 16.20 25.55 1.18
C ASN A 16 15.29 24.65 0.34
N ALA A 17 14.95 25.06 -0.89
CA ALA A 17 14.12 24.28 -1.81
C ALA A 17 14.88 24.10 -3.13
N LYS A 18 15.66 23.01 -3.22
CA LYS A 18 16.61 22.77 -4.31
C LYS A 18 15.95 22.83 -5.70
N ASP A 19 14.74 22.29 -5.85
CA ASP A 19 13.99 22.39 -7.11
C ASP A 19 13.62 23.84 -7.46
N LYS A 20 13.03 24.59 -6.52
CA LYS A 20 12.66 26.00 -6.73
C LYS A 20 13.89 26.85 -7.05
N LEU A 21 15.03 26.55 -6.43
CA LEU A 21 16.30 27.20 -6.73
C LEU A 21 16.78 26.87 -8.15
N ASN A 22 16.80 25.59 -8.53
CA ASN A 22 17.23 25.16 -9.86
C ASN A 22 16.33 25.74 -10.95
N ARG A 23 15.01 25.71 -10.77
CA ARG A 23 14.03 26.34 -11.65
C ARG A 23 14.29 27.84 -11.82
N TYR A 24 14.52 28.54 -10.71
CA TYR A 24 14.83 29.97 -10.74
C TYR A 24 16.17 30.26 -11.44
N LYS A 25 17.17 29.39 -11.26
CA LYS A 25 18.46 29.49 -11.94
C LYS A 25 18.34 29.28 -13.45
N MET A 26 17.50 28.34 -13.91
CA MET A 26 17.26 28.11 -15.34
C MET A 26 16.56 29.31 -16.01
N TYR A 27 15.54 29.89 -15.37
CA TYR A 27 14.84 31.08 -15.90
C TYR A 27 15.64 32.37 -15.78
N HIS A 28 16.57 32.44 -14.81
CA HIS A 28 17.41 33.60 -14.55
C HIS A 28 18.88 33.18 -14.37
N PRO A 29 19.54 32.70 -15.43
CA PRO A 29 20.89 32.14 -15.36
C PRO A 29 21.94 33.23 -15.09
N PHE A 30 22.93 32.91 -14.26
CA PHE A 30 24.12 33.75 -14.08
C PHE A 30 25.28 33.25 -14.91
N ASP A 31 25.30 31.96 -15.19
CA ASP A 31 26.24 31.29 -16.08
C ASP A 31 25.49 30.31 -17.01
N PRO A 32 26.11 29.87 -18.11
CA PRO A 32 25.49 28.91 -19.02
C PRO A 32 25.17 27.55 -18.36
N LEU A 33 25.87 27.16 -17.29
CA LEU A 33 25.65 25.90 -16.58
C LEU A 33 24.31 25.90 -15.81
N ASP A 34 23.86 27.06 -15.33
CA ASP A 34 22.54 27.25 -14.72
C ASP A 34 21.40 26.86 -15.69
N CYS A 35 21.60 27.00 -17.01
CA CYS A 35 20.63 26.57 -18.03
C CYS A 35 20.55 25.04 -18.19
N PHE A 36 21.61 24.31 -17.81
CA PHE A 36 21.72 22.85 -17.92
C PHE A 36 21.39 22.13 -16.61
N LEU A 37 20.88 22.84 -15.59
CA LEU A 37 20.35 22.19 -14.40
C LEU A 37 19.16 21.30 -14.80
N ASN A 38 19.26 20.00 -14.53
CA ASN A 38 18.18 19.06 -14.83
C ASN A 38 16.91 19.46 -14.08
N ARG A 39 15.79 19.55 -14.82
CA ARG A 39 14.46 19.74 -14.25
C ARG A 39 14.12 18.50 -13.46
N ILE A 40 14.01 18.65 -12.14
CA ILE A 40 13.54 17.58 -11.28
C ILE A 40 12.02 17.62 -11.35
N GLU A 41 11.46 16.95 -12.35
CA GLU A 41 10.01 16.83 -12.50
C GLU A 41 9.45 15.84 -11.46
N ASN A 42 8.22 16.10 -11.03
CA ASN A 42 7.50 15.17 -10.17
C ASN A 42 7.26 13.86 -10.97
N PRO A 43 7.72 12.70 -10.47
CA PRO A 43 7.62 11.44 -11.19
C PRO A 43 6.22 10.78 -11.14
N PHE A 44 5.24 11.38 -10.46
CA PHE A 44 3.93 10.77 -10.16
C PHE A 44 2.75 11.41 -10.90
N CYS A 45 2.73 11.39 -12.24
CA CYS A 45 1.64 11.87 -13.10
C CYS A 45 0.80 13.03 -12.50
N GLN A 46 1.46 14.15 -12.19
CA GLN A 46 0.93 15.19 -11.29
C GLN A 46 -0.43 15.76 -11.73
N ASN A 47 -0.64 15.91 -13.04
CA ASN A 47 -1.88 16.47 -13.57
C ASN A 47 -3.05 15.50 -13.35
N GLU A 48 -2.86 14.23 -13.74
CA GLU A 48 -3.88 13.19 -13.57
C GLU A 48 -4.16 12.90 -12.08
N ALA A 49 -3.15 13.03 -11.22
CA ALA A 49 -3.33 12.95 -9.78
C ALA A 49 -4.21 14.09 -9.24
N MET A 50 -4.05 15.31 -9.76
CA MET A 50 -4.86 16.48 -9.38
C MET A 50 -6.32 16.32 -9.83
N GLU A 51 -6.55 15.88 -11.06
CA GLU A 51 -7.89 15.56 -11.57
C GLU A 51 -8.59 14.51 -10.70
N HIS A 52 -7.86 13.43 -10.36
CA HIS A 52 -8.38 12.36 -9.50
C HIS A 52 -8.69 12.85 -8.08
N TYR A 53 -7.84 13.72 -7.52
CA TYR A 53 -8.09 14.33 -6.21
C TYR A 53 -9.40 15.12 -6.21
N GLU A 54 -9.62 15.95 -7.23
CA GLU A 54 -10.86 16.72 -7.38
C GLU A 54 -12.09 15.82 -7.55
N GLU A 55 -11.96 14.73 -8.31
CA GLU A 55 -12.99 13.69 -8.49
C GLU A 55 -13.39 13.06 -7.14
N LEU A 56 -12.42 12.62 -6.33
CA LEU A 56 -12.65 12.03 -5.00
C LEU A 56 -13.40 12.97 -4.06
N ILE A 57 -13.00 14.25 -4.01
CA ILE A 57 -13.63 15.26 -3.14
C ILE A 57 -15.05 15.57 -3.61
N ARG A 58 -15.26 15.70 -4.93
CA ARG A 58 -16.57 16.00 -5.52
C ARG A 58 -17.58 14.88 -5.29
N GLU A 59 -17.14 13.62 -5.43
CA GLU A 59 -18.00 12.45 -5.27
C GLU A 59 -18.22 12.04 -3.81
N GLY A 60 -17.36 12.51 -2.89
CA GLY A 60 -17.38 12.07 -1.50
C GLY A 60 -16.92 10.62 -1.31
N ASN A 61 -16.30 10.01 -2.32
CA ASN A 61 -15.78 8.64 -2.31
C ASN A 61 -14.45 8.54 -1.54
N ILE A 62 -14.43 9.05 -0.31
CA ILE A 62 -13.22 9.19 0.51
C ILE A 62 -13.11 8.13 1.61
N GLY A 63 -13.99 7.11 1.62
CA GLY A 63 -13.99 6.03 2.61
C GLY A 63 -14.67 6.39 3.94
N LYS A 64 -14.99 5.36 4.73
CA LYS A 64 -15.68 5.45 6.03
C LYS A 64 -14.68 5.68 7.14
N GLU A 65 -14.87 6.72 7.94
CA GLU A 65 -14.06 7.00 9.13
C GLU A 65 -14.61 6.23 10.33
N VAL A 66 -13.80 5.33 10.87
CA VAL A 66 -14.23 4.41 11.91
C VAL A 66 -13.19 4.22 13.01
N GLU A 67 -13.70 3.89 14.19
CA GLU A 67 -12.94 3.22 15.23
C GLU A 67 -13.25 1.73 15.17
N ILE A 68 -12.23 0.91 15.41
CA ILE A 68 -12.31 -0.54 15.25
C ILE A 68 -12.12 -1.26 16.58
N SER A 69 -12.86 -2.34 16.77
CA SER A 69 -12.65 -3.28 17.86
C SER A 69 -12.79 -4.72 17.34
N ARG A 70 -12.33 -5.70 18.12
CA ARG A 70 -12.51 -7.11 17.76
C ARG A 70 -13.94 -7.58 18.05
N LYS A 71 -14.52 -8.44 17.19
CA LYS A 71 -15.74 -9.21 17.51
C LYS A 71 -15.40 -10.34 18.47
N ASP A 72 -16.21 -10.51 19.51
CA ASP A 72 -15.93 -11.44 20.62
C ASP A 72 -15.64 -12.86 20.10
N GLY A 73 -14.48 -13.41 20.48
CA GLY A 73 -14.06 -14.75 20.10
C GLY A 73 -13.64 -14.95 18.62
N THR A 74 -13.50 -13.88 17.82
CA THR A 74 -13.11 -13.98 16.40
C THR A 74 -12.08 -12.91 16.03
N LYS A 75 -11.44 -12.99 14.87
CA LYS A 75 -10.57 -11.92 14.34
C LYS A 75 -11.32 -10.83 13.56
N ALA A 76 -12.62 -11.02 13.32
CA ALA A 76 -13.41 -10.06 12.55
C ALA A 76 -13.58 -8.72 13.28
N LEU A 77 -13.67 -7.62 12.53
CA LEU A 77 -13.79 -6.28 13.07
C LEU A 77 -15.25 -5.91 13.38
N LYS A 78 -15.46 -5.25 14.53
CA LYS A 78 -16.59 -4.34 14.77
C LYS A 78 -16.11 -2.93 14.42
N MET A 79 -16.93 -2.18 13.69
CA MET A 79 -16.62 -0.81 13.25
C MET A 79 -17.67 0.13 13.81
N TYR A 80 -17.22 1.28 14.32
CA TYR A 80 -18.07 2.37 14.83
C TYR A 80 -17.67 3.64 14.09
N PHE A 81 -18.63 4.42 13.60
CA PHE A 81 -18.30 5.72 12.99
C PHE A 81 -17.58 6.60 14.01
N SER A 82 -16.52 7.27 13.56
CA SER A 82 -15.70 8.13 14.39
C SER A 82 -15.95 9.59 14.06
N ASP A 83 -15.92 10.45 15.07
CA ASP A 83 -15.96 11.91 14.92
C ASP A 83 -14.54 12.53 14.82
N LYS A 84 -13.50 11.69 14.79
CA LYS A 84 -12.10 12.14 14.72
C LYS A 84 -11.75 12.63 13.32
N GLU A 85 -10.94 13.68 13.25
CA GLU A 85 -10.44 14.19 11.97
C GLU A 85 -9.28 13.35 11.43
N ARG A 86 -9.18 13.25 10.10
CA ARG A 86 -8.05 12.60 9.42
C ARG A 86 -6.75 13.34 9.70
N ALA A 87 -5.65 12.59 9.78
CA ALA A 87 -4.32 13.19 9.85
C ALA A 87 -4.03 14.05 8.60
N PRO A 88 -3.69 15.34 8.78
CA PRO A 88 -3.50 16.26 7.68
C PRO A 88 -2.15 16.06 7.00
N PHE A 89 -2.07 16.38 5.71
CA PHE A 89 -0.82 16.60 4.99
C PHE A 89 -0.68 18.07 4.52
N PRO A 90 0.47 18.73 4.72
CA PRO A 90 1.66 18.24 5.43
C PRO A 90 1.47 18.20 6.95
N PHE A 91 2.02 17.17 7.60
CA PHE A 91 2.02 17.07 9.06
C PHE A 91 3.10 18.01 9.64
N LYS A 92 2.75 18.77 10.68
CA LYS A 92 3.64 19.79 11.27
C LYS A 92 4.24 19.39 12.62
N GLY A 93 4.09 18.12 13.00
CA GLY A 93 4.50 17.60 14.31
C GLY A 93 3.40 17.66 15.36
N GLY A 94 3.65 17.02 16.50
CA GLY A 94 2.70 16.85 17.60
C GLY A 94 1.98 15.50 17.58
N ASN A 95 0.81 15.46 18.20
CA ASN A 95 -0.05 14.28 18.26
C ASN A 95 -1.28 14.49 17.38
N VAL A 96 -1.67 13.44 16.65
CA VAL A 96 -2.92 13.40 15.88
C VAL A 96 -3.56 12.03 16.06
N ASP A 97 -4.63 11.95 16.85
CA ASP A 97 -5.42 10.72 17.01
C ASP A 97 -6.47 10.66 15.91
N ALA A 98 -6.09 10.14 14.74
CA ALA A 98 -6.96 10.04 13.56
C ALA A 98 -7.76 8.72 13.55
N PRO A 99 -8.90 8.66 12.85
CA PRO A 99 -9.66 7.42 12.68
C PRO A 99 -8.98 6.46 11.70
N VAL A 100 -9.42 5.20 11.70
CA VAL A 100 -9.15 4.27 10.59
C VAL A 100 -10.09 4.66 9.45
N VAL A 101 -9.58 4.73 8.22
CA VAL A 101 -10.41 4.95 7.03
C VAL A 101 -10.54 3.63 6.27
N ILE A 102 -11.78 3.20 6.05
CA ILE A 102 -12.13 1.96 5.34
C ILE A 102 -12.73 2.31 3.98
N PHE A 103 -12.07 1.89 2.91
CA PHE A 103 -12.53 2.06 1.52
C PHE A 103 -13.32 0.85 1.03
N ASN A 104 -12.92 -0.35 1.44
CA ASN A 104 -13.68 -1.59 1.22
C ASN A 104 -13.77 -2.37 2.52
N ASP A 105 -14.97 -2.87 2.85
CA ASP A 105 -15.21 -3.51 4.14
C ASP A 105 -14.34 -4.79 4.32
N PRO A 106 -13.86 -5.06 5.55
CA PRO A 106 -13.08 -6.26 5.86
C PRO A 106 -13.92 -7.54 5.72
N PRO A 107 -13.28 -8.72 5.63
CA PRO A 107 -14.00 -9.99 5.61
C PRO A 107 -14.91 -10.18 6.83
N GLU A 108 -16.16 -10.60 6.61
CA GLU A 108 -17.15 -10.75 7.69
C GLU A 108 -16.89 -11.95 8.62
N LYS A 109 -16.26 -13.01 8.07
CA LYS A 109 -16.01 -14.28 8.74
C LYS A 109 -14.53 -14.42 9.07
N ASP A 110 -14.25 -14.92 10.27
CA ASP A 110 -12.93 -15.08 10.90
C ASP A 110 -11.75 -15.06 9.90
N PRO A 111 -11.17 -13.86 9.67
CA PRO A 111 -10.12 -13.67 8.68
C PRO A 111 -8.85 -14.47 9.02
N TYR A 112 -8.16 -14.92 7.99
CA TYR A 112 -6.85 -15.58 8.10
C TYR A 112 -5.96 -15.13 6.95
N ILE A 113 -4.66 -15.20 7.16
CA ILE A 113 -3.67 -14.79 6.16
C ILE A 113 -3.60 -15.87 5.09
N ASP A 114 -4.06 -15.53 3.88
CA ASP A 114 -4.01 -16.39 2.69
C ASP A 114 -3.36 -15.73 1.47
N GLY A 115 -2.88 -14.50 1.64
CA GLY A 115 -2.31 -13.69 0.59
C GLY A 115 -3.32 -12.83 -0.17
N THR A 116 -4.61 -12.80 0.19
CA THR A 116 -5.56 -11.86 -0.44
C THR A 116 -5.21 -10.41 -0.10
N TYR A 117 -4.93 -10.15 1.17
CA TYR A 117 -4.58 -8.84 1.69
C TYR A 117 -3.12 -8.82 2.17
N VAL A 118 -2.46 -7.70 1.93
CA VAL A 118 -1.12 -7.40 2.43
C VAL A 118 -1.13 -6.02 3.06
N ALA A 119 -0.13 -5.72 3.88
CA ALA A 119 0.02 -4.42 4.49
C ALA A 119 1.42 -3.85 4.34
N GLY A 120 1.47 -2.53 4.30
CA GLY A 120 2.71 -1.75 4.38
C GLY A 120 2.64 -0.82 5.56
N LEU A 121 3.72 -0.73 6.32
CA LEU A 121 3.81 0.10 7.52
C LEU A 121 5.06 0.97 7.47
N ASP A 122 4.83 2.29 7.47
CA ASP A 122 5.84 3.27 7.83
C ASP A 122 5.60 3.75 9.27
N HIS A 123 6.58 3.56 10.14
CA HIS A 123 6.43 3.76 11.58
C HIS A 123 7.21 5.02 12.02
N TYR A 124 6.77 5.65 13.11
CA TYR A 124 7.40 6.85 13.64
C TYR A 124 8.10 6.59 14.98
N LYS A 125 9.09 7.42 15.30
CA LYS A 125 9.80 7.36 16.57
C LYS A 125 9.02 8.09 17.66
N HIS A 126 8.70 7.40 18.76
CA HIS A 126 7.94 7.99 19.86
C HIS A 126 8.70 9.13 20.57
N ASP A 127 10.01 8.97 20.81
CA ASP A 127 10.81 9.84 21.70
C ASP A 127 11.11 11.25 21.17
N LYS A 128 10.58 11.63 20.01
CA LYS A 128 10.83 12.95 19.41
C LYS A 128 9.52 13.69 19.12
N ALA A 129 9.01 14.39 20.13
CA ALA A 129 7.79 15.21 20.05
C ALA A 129 7.79 16.25 18.90
N ASN A 130 8.96 16.62 18.37
CA ASN A 130 9.13 17.62 17.31
C ASN A 130 9.36 17.04 15.90
N THR A 131 9.19 15.73 15.66
CA THR A 131 9.27 15.19 14.28
C THR A 131 7.99 15.44 13.52
N ASP A 132 8.11 15.66 12.22
CA ASP A 132 7.05 15.90 11.24
C ASP A 132 6.60 14.60 10.54
N SER A 133 6.78 13.44 11.19
CA SER A 133 6.34 12.14 10.69
C SER A 133 5.12 11.62 11.45
N ILE A 134 4.26 10.90 10.74
CA ILE A 134 3.13 10.13 11.28
C ILE A 134 3.32 8.64 11.02
N GLY A 135 2.68 7.78 11.82
CA GLY A 135 2.63 6.36 11.50
C GLY A 135 1.56 6.11 10.46
N VAL A 136 1.89 5.38 9.40
CA VAL A 136 0.94 5.03 8.34
C VAL A 136 0.95 3.53 8.09
N MET A 137 -0.21 2.90 8.27
CA MET A 137 -0.48 1.53 7.84
C MET A 137 -1.49 1.54 6.69
N TYR A 138 -1.12 0.95 5.56
CA TYR A 138 -2.07 0.63 4.49
C TYR A 138 -2.39 -0.85 4.48
N ILE A 139 -3.66 -1.18 4.24
CA ILE A 139 -4.07 -2.51 3.79
C ILE A 139 -4.33 -2.44 2.29
N PHE A 140 -3.68 -3.33 1.55
CA PHE A 140 -3.77 -3.45 0.11
C PHE A 140 -4.33 -4.81 -0.27
N LYS A 141 -5.32 -4.83 -1.16
CA LYS A 141 -5.93 -6.05 -1.67
C LYS A 141 -5.28 -6.40 -3.01
N ARG A 142 -4.67 -7.58 -3.09
CA ARG A 142 -4.05 -8.09 -4.32
C ARG A 142 -5.12 -8.52 -5.33
N THR A 143 -4.80 -8.48 -6.63
CA THR A 143 -5.64 -9.11 -7.66
C THR A 143 -5.38 -10.61 -7.69
N VAL A 144 -6.06 -11.31 -6.79
CA VAL A 144 -6.08 -12.77 -6.71
C VAL A 144 -7.38 -13.29 -7.30
N ASN A 145 -7.35 -14.42 -8.00
CA ASN A 145 -8.53 -15.06 -8.58
C ASN A 145 -9.37 -14.17 -9.54
N LEU A 146 -8.73 -13.24 -10.27
CA LEU A 146 -9.39 -12.30 -11.19
C LEU A 146 -10.44 -11.39 -10.52
N ASP A 147 -10.21 -11.05 -9.26
CA ASP A 147 -11.06 -10.10 -8.54
C ASP A 147 -10.97 -8.69 -9.15
N GLU A 148 -12.04 -8.24 -9.78
CA GLU A 148 -12.16 -6.91 -10.41
C GLU A 148 -11.98 -5.76 -9.41
N TRP A 149 -12.15 -6.03 -8.11
CA TRP A 149 -11.94 -5.08 -7.02
C TRP A 149 -10.59 -5.27 -6.31
N GLY A 150 -9.66 -6.02 -6.91
CA GLY A 150 -8.27 -6.15 -6.48
C GLY A 150 -7.37 -5.00 -6.96
N ASP A 151 -6.09 -5.07 -6.58
CA ASP A 151 -5.04 -4.10 -6.90
C ASP A 151 -5.39 -2.68 -6.42
N ARG A 152 -5.90 -2.57 -5.19
CA ARG A 152 -6.37 -1.33 -4.57
C ARG A 152 -6.12 -1.30 -3.07
N ILE A 153 -5.99 -0.09 -2.53
CA ILE A 153 -5.97 0.16 -1.09
C ILE A 153 -7.40 0.00 -0.55
N VAL A 154 -7.55 -0.79 0.52
CA VAL A 154 -8.87 -1.06 1.13
C VAL A 154 -9.03 -0.44 2.50
N ALA A 155 -7.93 -0.13 3.19
CA ALA A 155 -7.95 0.60 4.45
C ALA A 155 -6.65 1.38 4.68
N VAL A 156 -6.73 2.44 5.46
CA VAL A 156 -5.57 3.17 5.97
C VAL A 156 -5.77 3.56 7.43
N TYR A 157 -4.69 3.45 8.20
CA TYR A 157 -4.58 4.05 9.52
C TYR A 157 -3.33 4.93 9.56
N ALA A 158 -3.55 6.23 9.46
CA ALA A 158 -2.50 7.24 9.44
C ALA A 158 -2.68 8.16 10.65
N SER A 159 -1.88 7.94 11.69
CA SER A 159 -2.13 8.50 13.03
C SER A 159 -0.84 8.61 13.83
N ARG A 160 -0.84 9.52 14.79
CA ARG A 160 0.20 9.70 15.80
C ARG A 160 -0.47 9.94 17.15
N PRO A 161 -1.09 8.92 17.74
CA PRO A 161 -1.70 9.05 19.05
C PRO A 161 -0.64 9.37 20.11
N ASP A 162 -1.08 9.93 21.24
CA ASP A 162 -0.22 10.31 22.36
C ASP A 162 0.58 9.12 22.94
N ARG A 163 0.03 7.91 22.81
CA ARG A 163 0.69 6.65 23.21
C ARG A 163 0.92 5.77 22.01
N ILE A 164 2.16 5.32 21.82
CA ILE A 164 2.53 4.43 20.72
C ILE A 164 1.80 3.08 20.78
N GLU A 165 1.45 2.63 21.99
CA GLU A 165 0.71 1.39 22.20
C GLU A 165 -0.65 1.44 21.52
N LYS A 166 -1.32 2.60 21.50
CA LYS A 166 -2.60 2.78 20.81
C LYS A 166 -2.45 2.66 19.30
N PHE A 167 -1.35 3.18 18.75
CA PHE A 167 -1.03 3.01 17.33
C PHE A 167 -0.80 1.53 17.00
N ASN A 168 -0.01 0.86 17.83
CA ASN A 168 0.31 -0.55 17.67
C ASN A 168 -0.90 -1.47 17.82
N GLU A 169 -1.79 -1.18 18.77
CA GLU A 169 -3.03 -1.95 18.98
C GLU A 169 -3.99 -1.82 17.80
N THR A 170 -4.22 -0.60 17.32
CA THR A 170 -5.09 -0.35 16.16
C THR A 170 -4.53 -1.03 14.92
N SER A 171 -3.20 -0.96 14.74
CA SER A 171 -2.49 -1.63 13.65
C SER A 171 -2.62 -3.16 13.72
N GLU A 172 -2.44 -3.76 14.90
CA GLU A 172 -2.64 -5.20 15.12
C GLU A 172 -4.09 -5.62 14.77
N LEU A 173 -5.08 -4.88 15.25
CA LEU A 173 -6.49 -5.15 14.97
C LEU A 173 -6.76 -5.10 13.46
N LEU A 174 -6.21 -4.10 12.76
CA LEU A 174 -6.40 -3.96 11.33
C LEU A 174 -5.77 -5.13 10.54
N LEU A 175 -4.55 -5.54 10.88
CA LEU A 175 -3.90 -6.70 10.26
C LEU A 175 -4.70 -7.99 10.46
N GLU A 176 -5.15 -8.26 11.69
CA GLU A 176 -5.96 -9.45 11.97
C GLU A 176 -7.34 -9.38 11.33
N GLY A 177 -7.94 -8.19 11.30
CA GLY A 177 -9.26 -7.93 10.75
C GLY A 177 -9.38 -8.11 9.25
N TYR A 178 -8.29 -7.89 8.51
CA TYR A 178 -8.20 -8.17 7.08
C TYR A 178 -7.55 -9.52 6.77
N GLY A 179 -6.91 -10.16 7.75
CA GLY A 179 -6.03 -11.30 7.48
C GLY A 179 -4.84 -10.89 6.60
N ALA A 180 -4.23 -9.73 6.90
CA ALA A 180 -3.12 -9.18 6.15
C ALA A 180 -1.77 -9.47 6.83
N GLU A 181 -0.77 -9.79 6.02
CA GLU A 181 0.63 -9.85 6.45
C GLU A 181 1.33 -8.52 6.09
N CYS A 182 2.11 -7.99 7.03
CA CYS A 182 2.65 -6.64 6.95
C CYS A 182 4.15 -6.61 6.67
N LEU A 183 4.55 -5.92 5.60
CA LEU A 183 5.93 -5.49 5.41
C LEU A 183 6.12 -4.11 6.02
N MET A 184 6.81 -4.05 7.17
CA MET A 184 7.17 -2.80 7.83
C MET A 184 8.56 -2.31 7.40
N GLU A 185 8.84 -1.02 7.52
CA GLU A 185 10.22 -0.53 7.47
C GLU A 185 11.00 -1.07 8.69
N ASN A 186 12.16 -1.66 8.44
CA ASN A 186 13.05 -2.16 9.49
C ASN A 186 14.00 -1.06 9.98
N ALA A 187 13.43 0.01 10.52
CA ALA A 187 14.14 1.14 11.14
C ALA A 187 13.70 1.38 12.57
N ASP A 188 12.39 1.31 12.82
CA ASP A 188 11.77 1.35 14.14
C ASP A 188 11.23 -0.04 14.50
N LEU A 189 11.71 -0.60 15.61
CA LEU A 189 11.37 -1.96 16.03
C LEU A 189 10.21 -2.00 17.03
N SER A 190 9.63 -0.86 17.41
CA SER A 190 8.62 -0.79 18.48
C SER A 190 7.37 -1.62 18.15
N PHE A 191 6.85 -1.54 16.92
CA PHE A 191 5.71 -2.38 16.51
C PHE A 191 6.03 -3.88 16.55
N GLN A 192 7.21 -4.28 16.09
CA GLN A 192 7.63 -5.69 16.18
C GLN A 192 7.80 -6.15 17.62
N GLN A 193 8.39 -5.32 18.50
CA GLN A 193 8.55 -5.65 19.92
C GLN A 193 7.18 -5.82 20.59
N TYR A 194 6.24 -4.94 20.27
CA TYR A 194 4.84 -5.04 20.70
C TYR A 194 4.22 -6.37 20.25
N LEU A 195 4.29 -6.72 18.96
CA LEU A 195 3.74 -7.98 18.45
C LEU A 195 4.45 -9.21 19.04
N ARG A 196 5.77 -9.14 19.21
CA ARG A 196 6.57 -10.21 19.81
C ARG A 196 6.17 -10.49 21.26
N SER A 197 5.86 -9.45 22.04
CA SER A 197 5.36 -9.61 23.42
C SER A 197 4.06 -10.42 23.49
N LYS A 198 3.28 -10.44 22.39
CA LYS A 198 2.05 -11.22 22.22
C LYS A 198 2.23 -12.51 21.43
N GLY A 199 3.46 -12.83 21.01
CA GLY A 199 3.77 -13.99 20.16
C GLY A 199 3.17 -13.92 18.75
N LYS A 200 2.98 -12.72 18.19
CA LYS A 200 2.33 -12.49 16.89
C LYS A 200 3.25 -11.98 15.79
N ASP A 201 4.49 -11.63 16.10
CA ASP A 201 5.48 -11.08 15.15
C ASP A 201 5.65 -11.98 13.92
N HIS A 202 5.86 -13.28 14.15
CA HIS A 202 6.03 -14.27 13.08
C HIS A 202 4.76 -14.62 12.29
N ILE A 203 3.58 -14.15 12.75
CA ILE A 203 2.30 -14.38 12.09
C ILE A 203 1.93 -13.17 11.24
N LEU A 204 2.11 -11.97 11.79
CA LEU A 204 1.62 -10.73 11.19
C LEU A 204 2.69 -9.96 10.41
N LEU A 205 3.99 -10.26 10.59
CA LEU A 205 5.08 -9.55 9.91
C LEU A 205 5.72 -10.39 8.82
N ALA A 206 5.89 -9.76 7.66
CA ALA A 206 6.55 -10.30 6.50
C ALA A 206 8.07 -10.39 6.70
N LYS A 207 8.68 -11.46 6.15
CA LYS A 207 10.13 -11.64 6.10
C LYS A 207 10.74 -10.82 4.96
N GLY A 208 10.99 -9.53 5.21
CA GLY A 208 11.50 -8.64 4.17
C GLY A 208 12.90 -8.99 3.65
N GLU A 209 13.72 -9.76 4.39
CA GLU A 209 14.98 -10.29 3.85
C GLU A 209 14.74 -11.22 2.66
N ASP A 210 13.73 -12.10 2.72
CA ASP A 210 13.44 -13.08 1.68
C ASP A 210 12.99 -12.38 0.39
N MET A 211 12.12 -11.38 0.53
CA MET A 211 11.72 -10.51 -0.59
C MET A 211 12.90 -9.73 -1.16
N ALA A 212 13.73 -9.11 -0.30
CA ALA A 212 14.88 -8.34 -0.75
C ALA A 212 15.88 -9.20 -1.53
N ARG A 213 16.09 -10.46 -1.13
CA ARG A 213 16.92 -11.42 -1.86
C ARG A 213 16.34 -11.77 -3.22
N ALA A 214 15.04 -11.97 -3.30
CA ALA A 214 14.38 -12.37 -4.54
C ALA A 214 14.27 -11.24 -5.56
N THR A 215 14.06 -9.99 -5.11
CA THR A 215 13.64 -8.89 -5.99
C THR A 215 14.66 -7.75 -6.12
N ILE A 216 15.51 -7.51 -5.11
CA ILE A 216 16.39 -6.32 -5.05
C ILE A 216 17.86 -6.70 -5.17
N ASN A 217 18.34 -7.60 -4.31
CA ASN A 217 19.73 -8.01 -4.24
C ASN A 217 19.83 -9.45 -3.71
N PRO A 218 20.25 -10.44 -4.52
CA PRO A 218 20.40 -11.85 -4.09
C PRO A 218 21.25 -12.07 -2.83
N TYR A 219 22.19 -11.14 -2.57
CA TYR A 219 23.07 -11.18 -1.41
C TYR A 219 22.58 -10.30 -0.24
N ALA A 220 21.32 -9.87 -0.24
CA ALA A 220 20.76 -9.08 0.86
C ALA A 220 20.82 -9.87 2.18
N VAL A 221 21.37 -9.26 3.22
CA VAL A 221 21.43 -9.81 4.58
C VAL A 221 20.97 -8.73 5.55
N GLN A 222 20.05 -9.08 6.43
CA GLN A 222 19.53 -8.23 7.50
C GLN A 222 19.67 -8.93 8.85
N ASN A 223 19.98 -8.17 9.89
CA ASN A 223 20.02 -8.69 11.26
C ASN A 223 18.62 -9.10 11.73
N ASN A 224 17.65 -8.24 11.47
CA ASN A 224 16.23 -8.54 11.65
C ASN A 224 15.65 -9.05 10.33
N LYS A 225 15.08 -10.25 10.37
CA LYS A 225 14.51 -10.90 9.18
C LYS A 225 13.15 -10.33 8.80
N PHE A 226 12.46 -9.72 9.75
CA PHE A 226 11.17 -9.06 9.54
C PHE A 226 11.37 -7.63 9.02
N GLY A 227 10.48 -7.22 8.11
CA GLY A 227 10.52 -5.90 7.51
C GLY A 227 11.70 -5.67 6.54
N LEU A 228 11.72 -4.51 5.91
CA LEU A 228 12.70 -4.14 4.90
C LEU A 228 13.65 -3.05 5.40
N ASN A 229 14.96 -3.26 5.32
CA ASN A 229 15.93 -2.24 5.74
C ASN A 229 15.78 -0.94 4.92
N PRO A 230 15.92 0.25 5.54
CA PRO A 230 15.85 1.55 4.86
C PRO A 230 17.14 1.87 4.08
N SER A 231 17.62 0.94 3.27
CA SER A 231 18.79 1.18 2.41
C SER A 231 18.39 1.98 1.18
N LYS A 232 19.31 2.77 0.60
CA LYS A 232 19.05 3.55 -0.63
C LYS A 232 18.49 2.70 -1.78
N LYS A 233 18.96 1.45 -1.92
CA LYS A 233 18.48 0.52 -2.96
C LYS A 233 17.05 0.09 -2.68
N ASN A 234 16.73 -0.24 -1.43
CA ASN A 234 15.39 -0.65 -1.02
C ASN A 234 14.41 0.50 -1.18
N GLN A 235 14.75 1.70 -0.69
CA GLN A 235 13.92 2.89 -0.87
C GLN A 235 13.67 3.19 -2.35
N LEU A 236 14.72 3.14 -3.20
CA LEU A 236 14.55 3.33 -4.65
C LEU A 236 13.60 2.29 -5.27
N TYR A 237 13.67 1.03 -4.84
CA TYR A 237 12.75 -0.01 -5.30
C TYR A 237 11.30 0.28 -4.88
N LEU A 238 11.05 0.64 -3.62
CA LEU A 238 9.72 1.04 -3.14
C LEU A 238 9.17 2.22 -3.95
N PHE A 239 9.99 3.26 -4.14
CA PHE A 239 9.63 4.43 -4.95
C PHE A 239 9.30 4.05 -6.38
N LYS A 240 10.08 3.16 -6.99
CA LYS A 240 9.85 2.69 -8.36
C LYS A 240 8.53 1.94 -8.49
N LEU A 241 8.18 1.10 -7.51
CA LEU A 241 6.88 0.41 -7.50
C LEU A 241 5.71 1.39 -7.43
N VAL A 242 5.78 2.41 -6.57
CA VAL A 242 4.73 3.43 -6.50
C VAL A 242 4.65 4.19 -7.82
N GLN A 243 5.79 4.58 -8.40
CA GLN A 243 5.83 5.25 -9.71
C GLN A 243 5.19 4.41 -10.81
N ASP A 244 5.53 3.13 -10.89
CA ASP A 244 4.99 2.23 -11.90
C ASP A 244 3.48 2.01 -11.69
N TYR A 245 3.04 1.89 -10.44
CA TYR A 245 1.63 1.73 -10.10
C TYR A 245 0.79 2.96 -10.49
N VAL A 246 1.26 4.18 -10.20
CA VAL A 246 0.48 5.39 -10.48
C VAL A 246 0.53 5.79 -11.96
N ASN A 247 1.66 5.57 -12.62
CA ASN A 247 1.85 5.97 -14.01
C ASN A 247 1.34 4.92 -15.01
N ALA A 248 1.02 3.69 -14.59
CA ALA A 248 0.45 2.67 -15.47
C ALA A 248 -0.83 3.18 -16.15
N TRP A 249 -0.99 2.89 -17.44
CA TRP A 249 -2.27 3.08 -18.12
C TRP A 249 -3.18 1.91 -17.80
N ILE A 250 -4.41 2.21 -17.38
CA ILE A 250 -5.42 1.21 -17.03
C ILE A 250 -6.73 1.52 -17.75
N THR A 251 -7.41 0.47 -18.19
CA THR A 251 -8.76 0.54 -18.73
C THR A 251 -9.74 0.67 -17.58
N VAL A 252 -10.47 1.79 -17.51
CA VAL A 252 -11.48 2.06 -16.46
C VAL A 252 -12.91 1.82 -16.91
N GLY A 253 -13.13 1.63 -18.20
CA GLY A 253 -14.45 1.39 -18.79
C GLY A 253 -14.38 1.35 -20.30
N VAL A 254 -15.56 1.28 -20.92
CA VAL A 254 -15.76 1.33 -22.36
C VAL A 254 -16.78 2.43 -22.64
N ASP A 255 -16.52 3.28 -23.63
CA ASP A 255 -17.45 4.34 -24.03
C ASP A 255 -18.66 3.81 -24.81
N GLU A 256 -19.59 4.70 -25.17
CA GLU A 256 -20.81 4.35 -25.91
C GLU A 256 -20.53 3.79 -27.32
N GLU A 257 -19.33 4.06 -27.86
CA GLU A 257 -18.88 3.61 -29.19
C GLU A 257 -18.08 2.30 -29.13
N GLY A 258 -17.84 1.75 -27.93
CA GLY A 258 -17.10 0.51 -27.73
C GLY A 258 -15.58 0.70 -27.57
N ASN A 259 -15.07 1.93 -27.47
CA ASN A 259 -13.65 2.20 -27.24
C ASN A 259 -13.30 2.13 -25.75
N GLU A 260 -12.11 1.59 -25.44
CA GLU A 260 -11.60 1.54 -24.07
C GLU A 260 -11.22 2.94 -23.55
N ILE A 261 -11.77 3.29 -22.38
CA ILE A 261 -11.41 4.51 -21.67
C ILE A 261 -10.16 4.22 -20.84
N GLN A 262 -9.04 4.86 -21.21
CA GLN A 262 -7.76 4.74 -20.54
C GLN A 262 -7.55 5.89 -19.56
N LYS A 263 -7.24 5.58 -18.29
CA LYS A 263 -6.78 6.55 -17.28
C LYS A 263 -5.45 6.11 -16.68
N ARG A 264 -4.76 7.01 -15.98
CA ARG A 264 -3.58 6.66 -15.17
C ARG A 264 -3.97 5.84 -13.94
N GLY A 265 -3.07 4.96 -13.51
CA GLY A 265 -3.24 4.05 -12.38
C GLY A 265 -3.42 4.75 -11.03
N VAL A 266 -3.05 6.04 -10.92
CA VAL A 266 -3.35 6.90 -9.76
C VAL A 266 -4.83 6.92 -9.40
N THR A 267 -5.71 6.74 -10.39
CA THR A 267 -7.16 6.70 -10.20
C THR A 267 -7.66 5.54 -9.34
N ARG A 268 -6.81 4.54 -9.11
CA ARG A 268 -7.09 3.41 -8.19
C ARG A 268 -6.87 3.75 -6.73
N ILE A 269 -6.25 4.88 -6.42
CA ILE A 269 -5.93 5.28 -5.04
C ILE A 269 -7.14 6.00 -4.44
N PRO A 270 -7.81 5.43 -3.43
CA PRO A 270 -8.99 6.06 -2.85
C PRO A 270 -8.66 7.05 -1.71
N ASP A 271 -7.42 7.09 -1.20
CA ASP A 271 -7.01 8.00 -0.13
C ASP A 271 -6.61 9.38 -0.68
N PRO A 272 -7.39 10.45 -0.44
CA PRO A 272 -7.05 11.79 -0.92
C PRO A 272 -5.75 12.32 -0.33
N GLN A 273 -5.37 11.92 0.89
CA GLN A 273 -4.13 12.41 1.52
C GLN A 273 -2.89 11.80 0.86
N LEU A 274 -2.93 10.52 0.45
CA LEU A 274 -1.89 9.93 -0.39
C LEU A 274 -1.82 10.60 -1.76
N VAL A 275 -2.95 10.87 -2.40
CA VAL A 275 -2.97 11.57 -3.70
C VAL A 275 -2.34 12.97 -3.56
N LYS A 276 -2.63 13.68 -2.47
CA LYS A 276 -2.01 14.97 -2.17
C LYS A 276 -0.49 14.86 -1.97
N GLU A 277 -0.02 13.84 -1.27
CA GLU A 277 1.42 13.54 -1.15
C GLU A 277 2.07 13.31 -2.52
N LEU A 278 1.41 12.59 -3.43
CA LEU A 278 1.89 12.37 -4.79
C LEU A 278 1.96 13.68 -5.59
N ILE A 279 0.96 14.56 -5.46
CA ILE A 279 0.91 15.87 -6.15
C ILE A 279 2.04 16.79 -5.64
N ASP A 280 2.21 16.88 -4.32
CA ASP A 280 3.16 17.77 -3.66
C ASP A 280 4.57 17.16 -3.53
N PHE A 281 4.81 16.00 -4.14
CA PHE A 281 6.05 15.26 -4.00
C PHE A 281 7.30 16.08 -4.34
N THR A 282 8.31 15.97 -3.47
CA THR A 282 9.66 16.51 -3.70
C THR A 282 10.70 15.53 -3.16
N TYR A 283 11.90 15.49 -3.73
CA TYR A 283 12.93 14.53 -3.30
C TYR A 283 13.47 14.75 -1.88
N ASP A 284 13.27 15.93 -1.31
CA ASP A 284 13.77 16.31 0.02
C ASP A 284 12.64 16.39 1.07
N GLY A 285 11.38 16.08 0.71
CA GLY A 285 10.23 16.18 1.61
C GLY A 285 9.91 14.88 2.36
N ASN A 286 9.07 14.97 3.39
CA ASN A 286 8.54 13.82 4.09
C ASN A 286 7.21 13.36 3.48
N PHE A 287 7.09 12.07 3.16
CA PHE A 287 5.95 11.46 2.47
C PHE A 287 5.64 10.08 3.06
N ASP A 288 5.26 10.05 4.34
CA ASP A 288 5.05 8.81 5.11
C ASP A 288 4.03 7.87 4.41
N ARG A 289 3.01 8.41 3.74
CA ARG A 289 2.01 7.59 3.02
C ARG A 289 2.59 6.96 1.77
N ILE A 290 3.42 7.67 1.02
CA ILE A 290 4.11 7.09 -0.16
C ILE A 290 5.00 5.92 0.27
N ILE A 291 5.73 6.07 1.38
CA ILE A 291 6.61 5.01 1.90
C ILE A 291 5.81 3.80 2.38
N ALA A 292 4.77 4.01 3.19
CA ALA A 292 3.89 2.93 3.63
C ALA A 292 3.23 2.20 2.45
N PHE A 293 2.76 2.94 1.44
CA PHE A 293 2.16 2.36 0.25
C PHE A 293 3.18 1.54 -0.56
N GLY A 294 4.40 2.04 -0.73
CA GLY A 294 5.49 1.32 -1.39
C GLY A 294 5.78 -0.02 -0.72
N HIS A 295 5.77 -0.09 0.61
CA HIS A 295 5.94 -1.36 1.33
C HIS A 295 4.80 -2.35 1.05
N ALA A 296 3.56 -1.87 1.01
CA ALA A 296 2.41 -2.73 0.68
C ALA A 296 2.52 -3.30 -0.74
N LEU A 297 2.89 -2.47 -1.71
CA LEU A 297 3.11 -2.89 -3.10
C LEU A 297 4.27 -3.88 -3.23
N ALA A 298 5.37 -3.66 -2.49
CA ALA A 298 6.52 -4.56 -2.51
C ALA A 298 6.17 -5.96 -2.00
N TRP A 299 5.39 -6.04 -0.91
CA TRP A 299 4.93 -7.33 -0.42
C TRP A 299 3.92 -7.99 -1.37
N ALA A 300 2.97 -7.20 -1.90
CA ALA A 300 2.02 -7.68 -2.90
C ALA A 300 2.72 -8.34 -4.08
N ARG A 301 3.69 -7.61 -4.67
CA ARG A 301 4.41 -8.07 -5.86
C ARG A 301 5.23 -9.32 -5.59
N TYR A 302 5.89 -9.38 -4.44
CA TYR A 302 6.65 -10.57 -4.06
C TYR A 302 5.76 -11.82 -3.96
N LEU A 303 4.58 -11.70 -3.35
CA LEU A 303 3.64 -12.81 -3.28
C LEU A 303 3.06 -13.20 -4.66
N ASP A 304 2.87 -12.22 -5.55
CA ASP A 304 2.47 -12.46 -6.94
C ASP A 304 3.55 -13.24 -7.70
N ASP A 305 4.81 -12.84 -7.57
CA ASP A 305 5.96 -13.50 -8.20
C ASP A 305 6.13 -14.96 -7.69
N LEU A 306 5.76 -15.21 -6.43
CA LEU A 306 5.69 -16.56 -5.83
C LEU A 306 4.44 -17.35 -6.23
N ASN A 307 3.51 -16.78 -7.00
CA ASN A 307 2.22 -17.36 -7.36
C ASN A 307 1.39 -17.81 -6.13
N ILE A 308 1.44 -17.05 -5.03
CA ILE A 308 0.62 -17.32 -3.86
C ILE A 308 -0.82 -16.88 -4.15
N ILE A 309 -1.68 -17.87 -4.38
CA ILE A 309 -3.10 -17.68 -4.67
C ILE A 309 -3.92 -18.27 -3.52
N PRO A 310 -4.82 -17.49 -2.89
CA PRO A 310 -5.78 -17.98 -1.92
C PRO A 310 -6.61 -19.13 -2.47
N LYS A 311 -6.73 -20.21 -1.70
CA LYS A 311 -7.61 -21.33 -2.07
C LYS A 311 -9.05 -20.87 -1.99
N VAL A 312 -9.77 -20.88 -3.11
CA VAL A 312 -11.23 -20.70 -3.12
C VAL A 312 -11.84 -21.76 -2.20
N LYS A 313 -12.46 -21.34 -1.10
CA LYS A 313 -13.24 -22.24 -0.25
C LYS A 313 -14.41 -22.74 -1.09
N LYS A 314 -14.33 -23.97 -1.62
CA LYS A 314 -15.49 -24.62 -2.23
C LYS A 314 -16.62 -24.64 -1.19
N ASN A 315 -17.77 -24.06 -1.52
CA ASN A 315 -18.96 -24.24 -0.72
C ASN A 315 -19.20 -25.75 -0.54
N ARG A 316 -19.45 -26.19 0.70
CA ARG A 316 -19.69 -27.61 1.01
C ARG A 316 -20.81 -28.19 0.14
N GLU A 317 -21.80 -27.38 -0.23
CA GLU A 317 -22.93 -27.73 -1.09
C GLU A 317 -22.50 -28.17 -2.50
N ASP A 318 -21.58 -27.44 -3.13
CA ASP A 318 -20.99 -27.82 -4.43
C ASP A 318 -20.21 -29.13 -4.33
N SER A 319 -19.55 -29.38 -3.20
CA SER A 319 -18.80 -30.63 -2.98
C SER A 319 -19.72 -31.84 -2.82
N THR A 320 -20.89 -31.66 -2.20
CA THR A 320 -21.93 -32.68 -2.07
C THR A 320 -22.62 -32.95 -3.40
N TYR A 321 -22.97 -31.91 -4.16
CA TYR A 321 -23.54 -32.07 -5.50
C TYR A 321 -22.55 -32.76 -6.45
N GLN A 322 -21.27 -32.34 -6.47
CA GLN A 322 -20.23 -33.00 -7.26
C GLN A 322 -20.00 -34.46 -6.81
N LYS A 323 -20.06 -34.77 -5.50
CA LYS A 323 -20.03 -36.15 -4.99
C LYS A 323 -21.26 -36.96 -5.41
N GLN A 324 -22.47 -36.36 -5.37
CA GLN A 324 -23.71 -37.00 -5.79
C GLN A 324 -23.72 -37.30 -7.28
N VAL A 325 -23.33 -36.33 -8.12
CA VAL A 325 -23.19 -36.51 -9.58
C VAL A 325 -22.12 -37.55 -9.91
N ARG A 326 -20.98 -37.56 -9.20
CA ARG A 326 -19.93 -38.57 -9.37
C ARG A 326 -20.42 -39.96 -8.96
N ASN A 327 -21.19 -40.07 -7.87
CA ASN A 327 -21.77 -41.32 -7.42
C ASN A 327 -22.89 -41.81 -8.35
N GLN A 328 -23.71 -40.93 -8.92
CA GLN A 328 -24.69 -41.27 -9.94
C GLN A 328 -24.03 -41.77 -11.23
N LYS A 329 -22.94 -41.11 -11.68
CA LYS A 329 -22.14 -41.58 -12.83
C LYS A 329 -21.50 -42.95 -12.60
N VAL A 330 -21.12 -43.29 -11.37
CA VAL A 330 -20.62 -44.62 -11.02
C VAL A 330 -21.75 -45.66 -11.00
N LYS A 331 -22.95 -45.30 -10.54
CA LYS A 331 -24.15 -46.18 -10.54
C LYS A 331 -24.72 -46.45 -11.93
N HIS A 332 -24.48 -45.57 -12.91
CA HIS A 332 -24.90 -45.75 -14.31
C HIS A 332 -23.78 -46.26 -15.23
N ARG A 333 -22.69 -46.80 -14.67
CA ARG A 333 -21.73 -47.55 -15.49
C ARG A 333 -22.36 -48.86 -15.92
N SER A 334 -22.51 -49.03 -17.23
CA SER A 334 -22.87 -50.32 -17.82
C SER A 334 -21.92 -51.42 -17.30
N PRO A 335 -22.43 -52.61 -16.90
CA PRO A 335 -21.59 -53.76 -16.56
C PRO A 335 -20.62 -54.17 -17.67
N TYR A 336 -20.87 -53.72 -18.90
CA TYR A 336 -20.06 -53.99 -20.09
C TYR A 336 -19.07 -52.88 -20.43
N SER A 337 -18.97 -51.82 -19.60
CA SER A 337 -17.96 -50.78 -19.76
C SER A 337 -16.59 -51.32 -19.36
N THR A 338 -15.88 -51.88 -20.34
CA THR A 338 -14.47 -52.25 -20.18
C THR A 338 -13.64 -50.97 -20.18
N THR A 339 -13.10 -50.60 -19.01
CA THR A 339 -11.96 -49.70 -18.97
C THR A 339 -10.81 -50.36 -19.72
N LYS A 340 -10.55 -49.94 -20.96
CA LYS A 340 -9.32 -50.28 -21.66
C LYS A 340 -8.16 -49.71 -20.84
N ARG A 341 -7.52 -50.55 -20.02
CA ARG A 341 -6.18 -50.25 -19.51
C ARG A 341 -5.26 -50.19 -20.73
N SER A 342 -4.76 -49.00 -21.04
CA SER A 342 -3.71 -48.84 -22.05
C SER A 342 -2.51 -49.72 -21.64
N PRO A 343 -1.97 -50.57 -22.52
CA PRO A 343 -0.81 -51.42 -22.21
C PRO A 343 0.49 -50.63 -21.99
N TYR A 344 0.49 -49.31 -22.24
CA TYR A 344 1.69 -48.47 -22.25
C TYR A 344 1.83 -47.57 -21.02
N LYS A 345 1.10 -47.81 -19.93
CA LYS A 345 1.43 -47.21 -18.63
C LYS A 345 2.32 -48.17 -17.84
N ARG A 346 3.63 -47.99 -17.98
CA ARG A 346 4.60 -48.32 -16.93
C ARG A 346 4.82 -47.09 -16.07
#